data_AF-A0A937BAC0-F1
#
_entry.id   AF-A0A937BAC0-F1
#
_cell.length_a   1.000
_cell.length_b   1.000
_cell.length_c   1.000
_cell.angle_alpha   90.00
_cell.angle_beta   90.00
_cell.angle_gamma   90.00
#
_symmetry.space_group_name_H-M   'P 1'
#
loop_
_entity.id
_entity.type
_entity.pdbx_description
1 polymer ?
#
loop_
_entity_poly.entity_id
_entity_poly.type
_entity_poly.pdbx_seq_one_letter_code
_entity_poly.pdbx_strand_id
1 'polypeptide(L)' 'MTNTSLKMEINSLPKELRDEVAGFVAKLKKKAKSKPKLTAREFGFAQGKIKLSKDFDQPLESFKEYS' A
#
# COMPACT_ATOMS: atom_id res chain seq x y z
N MET A 1 18.65 -21.66 -9.75
CA MET A 1 17.64 -22.56 -10.35
C MET A 1 17.17 -21.99 -11.68
N THR A 2 17.02 -22.81 -12.70
CA THR A 2 16.43 -22.41 -13.98
C THR A 2 14.91 -22.66 -13.92
N ASN A 3 14.11 -21.97 -14.72
CA ASN A 3 12.65 -22.19 -14.75
C ASN A 3 12.28 -23.66 -15.02
N THR A 4 13.11 -24.35 -15.81
CA THR A 4 12.94 -25.77 -16.13
C THR A 4 13.17 -26.67 -14.93
N SER A 5 14.22 -26.44 -14.12
CA SER A 5 14.51 -27.28 -12.94
C SER A 5 13.39 -27.20 -11.90
N LEU A 6 12.88 -26.00 -11.64
CA LEU A 6 11.80 -25.75 -10.68
C LEU A 6 10.49 -26.48 -11.06
N LYS A 7 10.12 -26.44 -12.35
CA LYS A 7 8.90 -27.11 -12.85
C LYS A 7 8.98 -28.63 -12.69
N MET A 8 10.16 -29.20 -12.93
CA MET A 8 10.40 -30.64 -12.78
C MET A 8 10.28 -31.08 -11.31
N GLU A 9 10.88 -30.32 -10.39
CA GLU A 9 10.78 -30.58 -8.95
C GLU A 9 9.32 -30.51 -8.47
N ILE A 10 8.57 -29.47 -8.85
CA ILE A 10 7.15 -29.34 -8.49
C ILE A 10 6.32 -30.49 -9.04
N ASN A 11 6.59 -30.95 -10.28
CA ASN A 11 5.86 -32.06 -10.88
C ASN A 11 6.21 -33.42 -10.28
N SER A 12 7.39 -33.56 -9.65
CA SER A 12 7.79 -34.78 -8.95
C SER A 12 7.09 -34.96 -7.59
N LEU A 13 6.43 -33.92 -7.09
CA LEU A 13 5.71 -33.95 -5.81
C LEU A 13 4.35 -34.64 -5.93
N PRO A 14 3.92 -35.38 -4.89
CA PRO A 14 2.55 -35.85 -4.74
C PRO A 14 1.52 -34.73 -4.88
N LYS A 15 0.29 -35.07 -5.28
CA LYS A 15 -0.78 -34.09 -5.54
C LYS A 15 -1.04 -33.17 -4.33
N GLU A 16 -1.01 -33.72 -3.13
CA GLU A 16 -1.24 -32.99 -1.88
C GLU A 16 -0.21 -31.86 -1.66
N LEU A 17 1.07 -32.15 -1.91
CA LEU A 17 2.14 -31.17 -1.76
C LEU A 17 2.14 -30.13 -2.89
N ARG A 18 1.66 -30.49 -4.08
CA ARG A 18 1.47 -29.52 -5.18
C ARG A 18 0.38 -28.49 -4.84
N ASP A 19 -0.67 -28.92 -4.14
CA ASP A 19 -1.74 -28.03 -3.68
C ASP A 19 -1.20 -27.02 -2.64
N GLU A 20 -0.27 -27.43 -1.75
CA GLU A 20 0.43 -26.54 -0.82
C GLU A 20 1.34 -25.53 -1.56
N VAL A 21 2.11 -26.00 -2.55
CA VAL A 21 2.95 -25.13 -3.40
C VAL A 21 2.11 -24.09 -4.13
N ALA A 22 0.93 -24.46 -4.63
CA ALA A 22 0.01 -23.52 -5.26
C ALA A 22 -0.44 -22.42 -4.29
N GLY A 23 -0.76 -22.78 -3.04
CA GLY A 23 -1.08 -21.83 -1.98
C GLY A 23 0.08 -20.88 -1.65
N PHE A 24 1.31 -21.41 -1.57
CA PHE A 24 2.50 -20.62 -1.33
C PHE A 24 2.77 -19.62 -2.47
N VAL A 25 2.66 -20.07 -3.74
CA VAL A 25 2.81 -19.20 -4.91
C VAL A 25 1.73 -18.10 -4.92
N ALA A 26 0.49 -18.41 -4.55
CA ALA A 26 -0.56 -17.40 -4.42
C ALA A 26 -0.23 -16.35 -3.35
N LYS A 27 0.32 -16.77 -2.20
CA LYS A 27 0.80 -15.87 -1.14
C LYS A 27 1.96 -14.98 -1.64
N LEU A 28 2.92 -15.54 -2.37
CA LEU A 28 4.02 -14.78 -2.95
C LEU A 28 3.52 -13.76 -3.98
N LYS A 29 2.59 -14.14 -4.86
CA LYS A 29 1.94 -13.21 -5.82
C LYS A 29 1.21 -12.08 -5.10
N LYS A 30 0.53 -12.37 -3.99
CA LYS A 30 -0.13 -11.35 -3.16
C LYS A 30 0.88 -10.39 -2.50
N LYS A 31 2.04 -10.88 -2.08
CA LYS A 31 3.12 -10.06 -1.51
C LYS A 31 3.84 -9.21 -2.58
N ALA A 32 4.00 -9.77 -3.78
CA ALA A 32 4.64 -9.11 -4.92
C ALA A 32 3.75 -8.01 -5.55
N LYS A 33 2.43 -8.18 -5.50
CA LYS A 33 1.48 -7.08 -5.71
C LYS A 33 1.71 -6.08 -4.57
N SER A 34 2.53 -5.06 -4.85
CA SER A 34 2.85 -3.95 -3.95
C SER A 34 1.64 -3.56 -3.12
N LYS A 35 1.85 -3.22 -1.84
CA LYS A 35 0.84 -2.51 -1.04
C LYS A 35 0.29 -1.39 -1.94
N PRO A 36 -1.04 -1.27 -2.10
CA PRO A 36 -1.58 -0.17 -2.89
C PRO A 36 -0.95 1.10 -2.33
N LYS A 37 -0.28 1.89 -3.17
CA LYS A 37 0.04 3.25 -2.79
C LYS A 37 -1.31 3.84 -2.40
N LEU A 38 -1.46 4.27 -1.15
CA LEU A 38 -2.67 4.95 -0.68
C LEU A 38 -2.85 6.15 -1.60
N THR A 39 -3.76 6.02 -2.58
CA THR A 39 -4.04 7.04 -3.60
C THR A 39 -4.84 8.18 -3.02
N ALA A 40 -5.59 7.91 -1.95
CA ALA A 40 -6.40 8.89 -1.23
C ALA A 40 -6.06 8.84 0.27
N ARG A 41 -5.99 10.03 0.88
CA ARG A 41 -5.97 10.15 2.33
C ARG A 41 -7.38 9.89 2.84
N GLU A 42 -7.49 9.01 3.83
CA GLU A 42 -8.76 8.75 4.51
C GLU A 42 -9.18 9.97 5.35
N PHE A 43 -10.49 10.12 5.58
CA PHE A 43 -11.01 11.16 6.47
C PHE A 43 -10.35 11.04 7.86
N GLY A 44 -9.92 12.16 8.43
CA GLY A 44 -9.24 12.18 9.73
C GLY A 44 -7.74 11.88 9.70
N PHE A 45 -7.12 11.64 8.53
CA PHE A 45 -5.67 11.35 8.43
C PHE A 45 -4.74 12.40 9.07
N ALA A 46 -5.19 13.66 9.11
CA ALA A 46 -4.48 14.78 9.72
C ALA A 46 -5.14 15.32 11.00
N GLN A 47 -6.17 14.65 11.52
CA GLN A 47 -6.84 15.06 12.74
C GLN A 47 -5.85 15.10 13.91
N GLY A 48 -5.82 16.21 14.64
CA GLY A 48 -4.89 16.43 15.76
C GLY A 48 -3.44 16.73 15.37
N LYS A 49 -3.06 16.65 14.08
CA LYS A 49 -1.71 16.98 13.60
C LYS A 49 -1.53 18.47 13.29
N ILE A 50 -2.62 19.19 13.07
CA ILE A 50 -2.63 20.63 12.79
C ILE A 50 -3.30 21.33 13.97
N LYS A 51 -2.64 22.34 14.53
CA LYS A 51 -3.22 23.23 15.54
C LYS A 51 -3.49 24.56 14.87
N LEU A 52 -4.73 25.04 14.96
CA LEU A 52 -5.09 26.38 14.49
C LEU A 52 -4.49 27.40 15.45
N SER A 53 -3.84 28.43 14.91
CA SER A 53 -3.41 29.57 15.71
C SER A 53 -4.61 30.46 16.05
N LYS A 54 -4.51 31.24 17.14
CA LYS A 54 -5.61 32.11 17.61
C LYS A 54 -5.93 33.28 16.67
N ASP A 55 -5.00 33.60 15.79
CA ASP A 55 -5.04 34.68 14.81
C ASP A 55 -5.41 34.21 13.39
N PHE A 56 -5.86 32.97 13.22
CA PHE A 56 -6.20 32.42 11.90
C PHE A 56 -7.26 33.24 11.14
N ASP A 57 -8.24 33.78 11.86
CA ASP A 57 -9.31 34.60 11.29
C ASP A 57 -8.89 36.08 11.13
N GLN A 58 -7.68 36.47 11.56
CA GLN A 58 -7.25 37.85 11.43
C GLN A 58 -6.97 38.21 9.96
N PRO A 59 -7.36 39.42 9.52
CA PRO A 59 -7.06 39.88 8.17
C PRO A 59 -5.55 39.90 7.94
N LEU A 60 -5.13 39.30 6.83
CA LEU A 60 -3.75 39.42 6.39
C LEU A 60 -3.51 40.83 5.84
N GLU A 61 -2.51 41.53 6.38
CA GLU A 61 -2.16 42.91 5.98
C GLU A 61 -2.02 43.06 4.46
N SER A 62 -1.41 42.06 3.81
CA SER A 62 -1.20 41.99 2.35
C SER A 62 -2.49 41.88 1.52
N PHE A 63 -3.64 41.63 2.16
CA PHE A 63 -4.94 41.53 1.51
C PHE A 63 -5.84 42.75 1.77
N LYS A 64 -5.38 43.74 2.55
CA LYS A 64 -6.15 44.98 2.82
C LYS A 64 -6.40 45.84 1.57
N GLU A 65 -5.55 45.73 0.55
CA GLU A 65 -5.72 46.47 -0.72
C GLU A 65 -6.82 45.88 -1.62
N TYR A 66 -7.38 44.71 -1.27
CA TYR A 66 -8.40 44.00 -2.05
C TYR A 66 -9.78 43.94 -1.38
N SER A 67 -9.98 44.69 -0.28
CA SER A 67 -11.24 44.74 0.49
C SER A 67 -12.06 46.01 0.23
#